data_AF-A0A7Y5WHU0-F1
#
_entry.id   AF-A0A7Y5WHU0-F1
#
_cell.length_a   1.000
_cell.length_b   1.000
_cell.length_c   1.000
_cell.angle_alpha   90.00
_cell.angle_beta   90.00
_cell.angle_gamma   90.00
#
_symmetry.space_group_name_H-M   'P 1'
#
loop_
_entity.id
_entity.type
_entity.pdbx_description
1 polymer ?
#
loop_
_entity_poly.entity_id
_entity_poly.type
_entity_poly.pdbx_seq_one_letter_code
_entity_poly.pdbx_strand_id
1 'polypeptide(L)'
;FEPEKTPAQQAALTRLETTLALVEGWVDEVVGQATEQRMPAAGKLQEAVRRRRAAGGPAESTFAALVGLELRPRRLRDASALWGSLRARRGQHARDAVWAHPDLMPTAADLDDPLGFQEGELPRSQALSDEEFDAALAELLDREKPDDGPAET
;
A
#
# COMPACT_ATOMS: atom_id res chain seq x y z
N PHE A 1 0.05 11.61 32.23
CA PHE A 1 -1.05 10.76 31.74
C PHE A 1 -1.16 11.01 30.25
N GLU A 2 -0.66 10.06 29.46
CA GLU A 2 -0.89 10.06 28.02
C GLU A 2 -2.24 9.32 27.81
N PRO A 3 -3.26 9.96 27.21
CA PRO A 3 -4.55 9.30 27.01
C PRO A 3 -4.35 8.11 26.06
N GLU A 4 -4.85 6.93 26.44
CA GLU A 4 -4.76 5.75 25.58
C GLU A 4 -5.55 5.96 24.29
N LYS A 5 -4.95 5.55 23.17
CA LYS A 5 -5.57 5.66 21.85
C LYS A 5 -6.77 4.71 21.77
N THR A 6 -7.90 5.22 21.29
CA THR A 6 -9.03 4.37 20.94
C THR A 6 -8.65 3.39 19.83
N PRO A 7 -9.35 2.24 19.68
CA PRO A 7 -9.09 1.30 18.59
C PRO A 7 -9.14 1.94 17.20
N ALA A 8 -10.06 2.89 16.98
CA ALA A 8 -10.17 3.63 15.72
C ALA A 8 -8.97 4.54 15.44
N GLN A 9 -8.45 5.22 16.47
CA GLN A 9 -7.23 6.04 16.35
C GLN A 9 -6.00 5.18 16.10
N GLN A 10 -5.90 4.02 16.76
CA GLN A 10 -4.79 3.10 16.52
C GLN A 10 -4.81 2.56 15.08
N ALA A 11 -5.99 2.19 14.57
CA ALA A 11 -6.14 1.76 13.18
C ALA A 11 -5.78 2.88 12.19
N ALA A 12 -6.19 4.12 12.47
CA ALA A 12 -5.84 5.27 11.63
C ALA A 12 -4.33 5.54 11.62
N LEU A 13 -3.68 5.46 12.79
CA LEU A 13 -2.24 5.60 12.92
C LEU A 13 -1.49 4.53 12.13
N THR A 14 -1.89 3.26 12.26
CA THR A 14 -1.29 2.16 11.49
C THR A 14 -1.46 2.36 9.98
N ARG A 15 -2.60 2.87 9.51
CA ARG A 15 -2.78 3.23 8.10
C ARG A 15 -1.79 4.33 7.67
N LEU A 16 -1.65 5.39 8.46
CA LEU A 16 -0.71 6.49 8.17
C LEU A 16 0.74 6.01 8.11
N GLU A 17 1.17 5.20 9.09
CA GLU A 17 2.51 4.60 9.12
C GLU A 17 2.76 3.70 7.90
N THR A 18 1.75 2.92 7.50
CA THR A 18 1.81 2.04 6.32
C THR A 18 1.95 2.86 5.04
N THR A 19 1.10 3.88 4.84
CA THR A 19 1.19 4.77 3.69
C THR A 19 2.55 5.45 3.61
N LEU A 20 3.07 5.95 4.73
CA LEU A 20 4.38 6.60 4.77
C LEU A 20 5.52 5.63 4.43
N ALA A 21 5.47 4.40 4.95
CA ALA A 21 6.42 3.36 4.59
C ALA A 21 6.36 3.01 3.09
N LEU A 22 5.16 2.95 2.50
CA LEU A 22 4.96 2.66 1.09
C LEU A 22 5.51 3.78 0.20
N VAL A 23 5.27 5.05 0.55
CA VAL A 23 5.86 6.20 -0.16
C VAL A 23 7.39 6.12 -0.13
N GLU A 24 7.98 5.95 1.05
CA GLU A 24 9.44 5.86 1.19
C GLU A 24 10.02 4.66 0.44
N GLY A 25 9.38 3.50 0.52
CA GLY A 25 9.79 2.29 -0.21
C GLY A 25 9.76 2.49 -1.72
N TRP A 26 8.73 3.17 -2.24
CA TRP A 26 8.59 3.47 -3.66
C TRP A 26 9.69 4.45 -4.12
N VAL A 27 9.95 5.50 -3.33
CA VAL A 27 11.04 6.46 -3.59
C VAL A 27 12.39 5.75 -3.64
N ASP A 28 12.71 4.91 -2.64
CA ASP A 28 13.96 4.15 -2.61
C ASP A 28 14.14 3.28 -3.86
N GLU A 29 13.07 2.62 -4.32
CA GLU A 29 13.08 1.79 -5.52
C GLU A 29 13.26 2.62 -6.81
N VAL A 30 12.51 3.71 -6.96
CA VAL A 30 12.61 4.63 -8.12
C VAL A 30 14.00 5.24 -8.21
N VAL A 31 14.52 5.76 -7.09
CA VAL A 31 15.86 6.35 -7.03
C VAL A 31 16.93 5.30 -7.34
N GLY A 32 16.77 4.06 -6.84
CA GLY A 32 17.66 2.95 -7.18
C GLY A 32 17.73 2.70 -8.67
N GLN A 33 16.57 2.54 -9.32
CA GLN A 33 16.49 2.34 -10.77
C GLN A 33 17.08 3.53 -11.56
N ALA A 34 16.78 4.76 -11.14
CA ALA A 34 17.25 5.95 -11.84
C ALA A 34 18.77 6.18 -11.74
N THR A 35 19.41 5.67 -10.68
CA THR A 35 20.83 5.91 -10.40
C THR A 35 21.76 4.77 -10.84
N GLU A 36 21.22 3.56 -11.07
CA GLU A 36 21.96 2.33 -11.35
C GLU A 36 23.05 2.50 -12.44
N GLN A 37 22.72 3.11 -13.57
CA GLN A 37 23.66 3.25 -14.70
C GLN A 37 24.54 4.52 -14.64
N ARG A 38 24.16 5.50 -13.82
CA ARG A 38 24.77 6.84 -13.84
C ARG A 38 25.69 7.09 -12.65
N MET A 39 25.56 6.31 -11.59
CA MET A 39 26.24 6.54 -10.33
C MET A 39 26.75 5.22 -9.74
N PRO A 40 28.00 4.83 -10.04
CA PRO A 40 28.59 3.58 -9.53
C PRO A 40 28.56 3.45 -8.00
N ALA A 41 28.49 4.57 -7.27
CA ALA A 41 28.42 4.62 -5.81
C ALA A 41 26.98 4.63 -5.25
N ALA A 42 25.94 4.55 -6.08
CA ALA A 42 24.54 4.67 -5.67
C ALA A 42 24.16 3.69 -4.55
N GLY A 43 24.52 2.41 -4.68
CA GLY A 43 24.21 1.41 -3.64
C GLY A 43 24.85 1.72 -2.28
N LYS A 44 26.06 2.31 -2.26
CA LYS A 44 26.72 2.73 -1.00
C LYS A 44 25.99 3.91 -0.36
N LEU A 45 25.54 4.87 -1.17
CA LEU A 45 24.78 6.03 -0.70
C LEU A 45 23.40 5.62 -0.18
N GLN A 46 22.69 4.75 -0.91
CA GLN A 46 21.41 4.20 -0.46
C GLN A 46 21.54 3.50 0.89
N GLU A 47 22.58 2.67 1.06
CA GLU A 47 22.85 2.01 2.34
C GLU A 47 23.17 3.01 3.46
N ALA A 48 23.95 4.06 3.17
CA ALA A 48 24.23 5.12 4.16
C ALA A 48 22.96 5.87 4.60
N VAL A 49 22.05 6.17 3.65
CA VAL A 49 20.75 6.79 3.94
C VAL A 49 19.87 5.85 4.77
N ARG A 50 19.82 4.56 4.42
CA ARG A 50 19.08 3.53 5.19
C ARG A 50 19.56 3.43 6.63
N ARG A 51 20.88 3.41 6.84
CA ARG A 51 21.48 3.40 8.18
C ARG A 51 21.15 4.67 8.96
N ARG A 52 21.19 5.83 8.32
CA ARG A 52 20.83 7.10 8.96
C ARG A 52 19.37 7.10 9.42
N ARG A 53 18.44 6.65 8.56
CA ARG A 53 17.01 6.51 8.93
C ARG A 53 16.82 5.48 10.05
N ALA A 54 17.57 4.38 10.03
CA ALA A 54 17.49 3.33 11.05
C ALA A 54 18.05 3.74 12.41
N ALA A 55 19.12 4.55 12.43
CA ALA A 55 19.67 5.12 13.64
C ALA A 55 18.73 6.16 14.27
N GLY A 56 17.94 6.84 13.44
CA GLY A 56 17.07 7.94 13.87
C GLY A 56 17.87 9.12 14.40
N GLY A 57 17.14 10.11 14.94
CA GLY A 57 17.71 11.28 15.56
C GLY A 57 16.82 11.85 16.66
N PRO A 58 17.34 12.82 17.44
CA PRO A 58 16.57 13.46 18.50
C PRO A 58 15.26 14.10 18.00
N ALA A 59 15.26 14.62 16.77
CA ALA A 59 14.09 15.19 16.13
C ALA A 59 13.04 14.13 15.82
N GLU A 60 13.43 12.99 15.26
CA GLU A 60 12.56 11.86 14.96
C GLU A 60 11.96 11.27 16.25
N SER A 61 12.75 11.16 17.32
CA SER A 61 12.27 10.72 18.63
C SER A 61 11.26 11.69 19.25
N THR A 62 11.51 13.00 19.13
CA THR A 62 10.59 14.03 19.63
C THR A 62 9.29 14.05 18.83
N PHE A 63 9.38 13.91 17.50
CA PHE A 63 8.20 13.81 16.64
C PHE A 63 7.37 12.57 16.97
N ALA A 64 8.02 11.41 17.16
CA ALA A 64 7.34 10.19 17.58
C ALA A 64 6.63 10.35 18.92
N ALA A 65 7.24 11.05 19.88
CA ALA A 65 6.61 11.34 21.17
C ALA A 65 5.43 12.32 21.08
N LEU A 66 5.48 13.31 20.18
CA LEU A 66 4.44 14.32 20.06
C LEU A 66 3.24 13.88 19.20
N VAL A 67 3.51 13.13 18.14
CA VAL A 67 2.49 12.72 17.14
C VAL A 67 2.07 11.26 17.35
N GLY A 68 2.88 10.48 18.07
CA GLY A 68 2.65 9.06 18.27
C GLY A 68 2.88 8.21 17.02
N LEU A 69 3.59 8.76 16.02
CA LEU A 69 3.90 8.11 14.73
C LEU A 69 5.33 7.59 14.73
N GLU A 70 5.49 6.29 14.47
CA GLU A 70 6.79 5.62 14.48
C GLU A 70 7.13 5.05 13.10
N LEU A 71 8.17 5.58 12.47
CA LEU A 71 8.73 5.01 11.25
C LEU A 71 9.68 3.87 11.58
N ARG A 72 9.18 2.64 11.52
CA ARG A 72 9.98 1.45 11.81
C ARG A 72 10.93 1.15 10.65
N PRO A 73 12.26 1.09 10.86
CA PRO A 73 13.23 0.86 9.79
C PRO A 73 13.01 -0.45 9.03
N ARG A 74 12.43 -1.45 9.70
CA ARG A 74 11.98 -2.69 9.06
C ARG A 74 10.87 -2.45 8.03
N ARG A 75 9.82 -1.69 8.38
CA ARG A 75 8.69 -1.39 7.47
C ARG A 75 9.13 -0.70 6.19
N LEU A 76 10.11 0.20 6.26
CA LEU A 76 10.68 0.87 5.10
C LEU A 76 11.39 -0.13 4.16
N ARG A 77 12.13 -1.09 4.72
CA ARG A 77 12.81 -2.15 3.94
C ARG A 77 11.79 -3.09 3.31
N ASP A 78 10.77 -3.48 4.07
CA ASP A 78 9.68 -4.35 3.61
C ASP A 78 8.93 -3.69 2.43
N ALA A 79 8.61 -2.41 2.53
CA ALA A 79 7.99 -1.65 1.44
C ALA A 79 8.89 -1.56 0.20
N SER A 80 10.18 -1.28 0.36
CA SER A 80 11.13 -1.27 -0.78
C SER A 80 11.21 -2.65 -1.46
N ALA A 81 11.20 -3.74 -0.68
CA ALA A 81 11.18 -5.09 -1.22
C ALA A 81 9.89 -5.40 -1.99
N LEU A 82 8.73 -4.95 -1.47
CA LEU A 82 7.43 -5.10 -2.14
C LEU A 82 7.45 -4.43 -3.51
N TRP A 83 7.87 -3.16 -3.59
CA TRP A 83 7.92 -2.42 -4.86
C TRP A 83 8.92 -3.01 -5.85
N GLY A 84 10.10 -3.42 -5.39
CA GLY A 84 11.10 -4.10 -6.21
C GLY A 84 10.58 -5.43 -6.77
N SER A 85 9.89 -6.22 -5.93
CA SER A 85 9.25 -7.47 -6.32
C SER A 85 8.13 -7.27 -7.33
N LEU A 86 7.26 -6.27 -7.13
CA LEU A 86 6.19 -5.93 -8.06
C LEU A 86 6.75 -5.50 -9.42
N ARG A 87 7.75 -4.60 -9.43
CA ARG A 87 8.44 -4.20 -10.67
C ARG A 87 9.08 -5.40 -11.36
N ALA A 88 9.79 -6.26 -10.63
CA ALA A 88 10.48 -7.41 -11.21
C ALA A 88 9.49 -8.38 -11.90
N ARG A 89 8.28 -8.54 -11.34
CA ARG A 89 7.26 -9.47 -11.85
C ARG A 89 6.37 -8.88 -12.94
N ARG A 90 6.04 -7.58 -12.86
CA ARG A 90 4.99 -6.95 -13.69
C ARG A 90 5.45 -5.69 -14.43
N GLY A 91 6.69 -5.26 -14.22
CA GLY A 91 7.25 -4.06 -14.85
C GLY A 91 6.94 -2.77 -14.09
N GLN A 92 7.53 -1.67 -14.58
CA GLN A 92 7.44 -0.36 -13.94
C GLN A 92 6.02 0.22 -13.94
N HIS A 93 5.28 0.04 -15.04
CA HIS A 93 3.93 0.59 -15.16
C HIS A 93 2.97 -0.01 -14.12
N ALA A 94 3.01 -1.33 -13.92
CA ALA A 94 2.22 -2.00 -12.88
C ALA A 94 2.58 -1.51 -11.48
N ARG A 95 3.88 -1.33 -11.17
CA ARG A 95 4.31 -0.76 -9.89
C ARG A 95 3.68 0.63 -9.64
N ASP A 96 3.61 1.47 -10.66
CA ASP A 96 3.11 2.84 -10.53
C ASP A 96 1.58 2.92 -10.58
N ALA A 97 0.90 1.96 -11.22
CA ALA A 97 -0.56 1.88 -11.32
C ALA A 97 -1.24 1.69 -9.95
N VAL A 98 -0.55 1.10 -8.97
CA VAL A 98 -1.02 0.95 -7.58
C VAL A 98 -1.42 2.29 -6.94
N TRP A 99 -0.82 3.40 -7.36
CA TRP A 99 -1.16 4.74 -6.85
C TRP A 99 -2.44 5.34 -7.45
N ALA A 100 -3.05 4.69 -8.45
CA ALA A 100 -4.23 5.21 -9.13
C ALA A 100 -5.46 5.29 -8.22
N HIS A 101 -5.56 4.43 -7.20
CA HIS A 101 -6.66 4.44 -6.25
C HIS A 101 -6.21 3.97 -4.86
N PRO A 102 -6.68 4.59 -3.76
CA PRO A 102 -6.34 4.16 -2.40
C PRO A 102 -6.62 2.69 -2.10
N ASP A 103 -7.65 2.11 -2.72
CA ASP A 103 -8.04 0.71 -2.51
C ASP A 103 -7.07 -0.30 -3.13
N LEU A 104 -6.18 0.14 -4.03
CA LEU A 104 -5.14 -0.69 -4.62
C LEU A 104 -3.87 -0.72 -3.75
N MET A 105 -3.77 0.18 -2.77
CA MET A 105 -2.59 0.34 -1.96
C MET A 105 -2.35 -0.89 -1.08
N PRO A 106 -1.10 -1.39 -0.98
CA PRO A 106 -0.76 -2.42 -0.02
C PRO A 106 -1.14 -2.03 1.40
N THR A 107 -1.53 -3.03 2.17
CA THR A 107 -1.86 -2.92 3.59
C THR A 107 -0.65 -3.22 4.46
N ALA A 108 -0.81 -3.07 5.78
CA ALA A 108 0.22 -3.46 6.74
C ALA A 108 0.54 -4.96 6.67
N ALA A 109 -0.43 -5.81 6.32
CA ALA A 109 -0.25 -7.26 6.17
C ALA A 109 0.59 -7.59 4.93
N ASP A 110 0.46 -6.83 3.86
CA ASP A 110 1.29 -6.98 2.66
C ASP A 110 2.75 -6.60 2.92
N LEU A 111 3.00 -5.71 3.89
CA LEU A 111 4.35 -5.44 4.39
C LEU A 111 4.90 -6.55 5.30
N ASP A 112 4.05 -7.43 5.84
CA ASP A 112 4.49 -8.63 6.56
C ASP A 112 4.92 -9.75 5.60
N ASP A 113 4.35 -9.78 4.38
CA ASP A 113 4.79 -10.62 3.26
C ASP A 113 4.99 -9.80 1.95
N PRO A 114 6.12 -9.06 1.83
CA PRO A 114 6.39 -8.19 0.68
C PRO A 114 6.43 -8.91 -0.67
N LEU A 115 6.72 -10.21 -0.67
CA LEU A 115 6.80 -11.01 -1.88
C LEU A 115 5.42 -11.58 -2.26
N GLY A 116 4.52 -11.74 -1.30
CA GLY A 116 3.16 -12.23 -1.52
C GLY A 116 2.21 -11.21 -2.14
N PHE A 117 2.49 -9.90 -2.06
CA PHE A 117 1.59 -8.87 -2.58
C PHE A 117 1.28 -9.07 -4.08
N GLN A 118 -0.01 -9.11 -4.40
CA GLN A 118 -0.58 -9.12 -5.75
C GLN A 118 -1.53 -7.94 -5.91
N GLU A 119 -1.36 -7.17 -6.98
CA GLU A 119 -2.24 -6.04 -7.32
C GLU A 119 -3.66 -6.57 -7.61
N GLY A 120 -4.66 -6.03 -6.89
CA GLY A 120 -6.08 -6.35 -7.14
C GLY A 120 -6.68 -7.50 -6.32
N GLU A 121 -5.98 -8.08 -5.34
CA GLU A 121 -6.67 -8.85 -4.31
C GLU A 121 -7.42 -7.87 -3.38
N LEU A 122 -8.71 -7.64 -3.68
CA LEU A 122 -9.64 -7.20 -2.64
C LEU A 122 -9.42 -8.12 -1.42
N PRO A 123 -9.44 -7.60 -0.18
CA PRO A 123 -9.39 -8.47 1.00
C PRO A 123 -10.44 -9.55 0.78
N ARG A 124 -10.10 -10.83 1.00
CA ARG A 124 -10.99 -11.99 0.81
C ARG A 124 -12.23 -11.89 1.71
N SER A 125 -13.12 -10.93 1.50
CA SER A 125 -14.54 -11.15 1.67
C SER A 125 -14.89 -12.11 0.56
N GLN A 126 -14.84 -13.41 0.89
CA GLN A 126 -15.35 -14.53 0.08
C GLN A 126 -15.28 -14.23 -1.43
N ALA A 127 -14.14 -14.52 -2.07
CA ALA A 127 -14.06 -14.45 -3.52
C ALA A 127 -15.25 -15.25 -4.07
N LEU A 128 -16.26 -14.54 -4.55
CA LEU A 128 -17.42 -15.15 -5.16
C LEU A 128 -16.89 -15.97 -6.33
N SER A 129 -17.37 -17.19 -6.47
CA SER A 129 -17.18 -17.90 -7.72
C SER A 129 -17.74 -17.05 -8.88
N ASP A 130 -17.21 -17.23 -10.08
CA ASP A 130 -17.70 -16.52 -11.27
C ASP A 130 -19.23 -16.67 -11.41
N GLU A 131 -19.77 -17.84 -11.05
CA GLU A 131 -21.21 -18.14 -11.03
C GLU A 131 -21.99 -17.31 -10.01
N GLU A 132 -21.46 -17.14 -8.80
CA GLU A 132 -22.09 -16.32 -7.75
C GLU A 132 -22.02 -14.82 -8.09
N PHE A 133 -20.93 -14.38 -8.72
CA PHE A 133 -20.77 -13.01 -9.20
C PHE A 133 -21.76 -12.71 -10.34
N ASP A 134 -21.86 -13.59 -11.33
CA ASP A 134 -22.79 -13.46 -12.45
C ASP A 134 -24.26 -13.46 -11.97
N ALA A 135 -24.59 -14.30 -10.99
CA ALA A 135 -25.93 -14.33 -10.39
C ALA A 135 -26.27 -13.02 -9.65
N ALA A 136 -25.34 -12.50 -8.84
CA ALA A 136 -25.52 -11.24 -8.13
C ALA A 136 -25.63 -10.03 -9.09
N LEU A 137 -24.87 -10.05 -10.19
CA LEU A 137 -24.92 -9.02 -11.22
C LEU A 137 -26.24 -9.07 -11.99
N ALA A 138 -26.73 -10.26 -12.35
CA ALA A 138 -28.04 -10.44 -12.99
C ALA A 138 -29.18 -9.93 -12.11
N GLU A 139 -29.14 -10.24 -10.81
CA GLU A 139 -30.13 -9.76 -9.83
C GLU A 139 -30.12 -8.23 -9.70
N LEU A 140 -28.93 -7.60 -9.73
CA LEU A 140 -28.80 -6.14 -9.70
C LEU A 140 -29.40 -5.49 -10.96
N LEU A 141 -29.09 -6.04 -12.14
CA LEU A 141 -29.57 -5.52 -13.42
C LEU A 141 -31.07 -5.68 -13.61
N ASP A 142 -31.66 -6.77 -13.11
CA ASP A 142 -33.11 -6.97 -13.18
C ASP A 142 -33.89 -6.08 -12.20
N ARG A 143 -33.29 -5.66 -11.08
CA ARG A 143 -33.87 -4.64 -10.19
C ARG A 143 -33.93 -3.24 -10.80
N GLU A 144 -33.06 -2.95 -11.78
CA GLU A 144 -32.92 -1.63 -12.39
C GLU A 144 -33.74 -1.45 -13.68
N LYS A 145 -34.38 -2.52 -14.18
CA LYS A 145 -35.36 -2.40 -15.28
C LYS A 145 -36.59 -1.64 -14.79
N PRO A 146 -36.92 -0.47 -15.38
CA PRO A 146 -38.20 0.16 -15.12
C PRO A 146 -39.31 -0.77 -15.64
N ASP A 147 -40.36 -0.91 -14.86
CA ASP A 147 -41.59 -1.60 -15.22
C ASP A 147 -42.21 -0.85 -16.40
N ASP A 148 -41.90 -1.28 -17.64
CA ASP A 148 -42.65 -0.90 -18.83
C ASP A 148 -44.05 -1.54 -18.73
N GLY A 149 -44.89 -0.92 -17.91
CA GLY A 149 -46.32 -1.22 -17.85
C GLY A 149 -46.95 -1.00 -19.22
N PRO A 150 -47.90 -1.83 -19.65
CA PRO A 150 -48.36 -1.86 -21.02
C PRO A 150 -49.04 -0.54 -21.38
N ALA A 151 -48.69 0.01 -22.54
CA ALA A 151 -49.39 1.15 -23.14
C ALA A 151 -50.84 0.74 -23.43
N GLU A 152 -51.78 1.26 -22.64
CA GLU A 152 -53.23 1.15 -22.90
C GLU A 152 -53.57 1.95 -24.16
N THR A 153 -54.20 1.26 -25.12
CA THR A 153 -54.86 1.78 -26.33
C THR A 153 -56.21 2.39 -26.03
#